data_AF-A0A087TEW5-F1
#
_entry.id   AF-A0A087TEW5-F1
#
_cell.length_a   1.000
_cell.length_b   1.000
_cell.length_c   1.000
_cell.angle_alpha   90.00
_cell.angle_beta   90.00
_cell.angle_gamma   90.00
#
_symmetry.space_group_name_H-M   'P 1'
#
loop_
_entity.id
_entity.type
_entity.pdbx_description
1 polymer ?
#
loop_
_entity_poly.entity_id
_entity_poly.type
_entity_poly.pdbx_seq_one_letter_code
_entity_poly.pdbx_strand_id
1 'polypeptide(L)'
;MCCRIADGPAPTPAQAAGKWGDYRNCDTPLRTLEHMLRHITSRHKIDYVLWTGDIPPHDVWNTTRPEQVRLLHYVSRILQRHLPGIPVYPALGNHESA
;
A
#
# COMPACT_ATOMS: atom_id res chain seq x y z
N MET A 1 5.18 -11.53 9.04
CA MET A 1 5.06 -11.02 7.65
C MET A 1 5.94 -11.86 6.76
N CYS A 2 5.48 -12.14 5.55
CA CYS A 2 6.20 -12.84 4.49
C CYS A 2 6.03 -12.08 3.14
N CYS A 3 6.37 -12.73 2.02
CA CYS A 3 6.27 -12.21 0.65
C CYS A 3 7.21 -11.05 0.33
N ARG A 4 8.30 -10.92 1.07
CA ARG A 4 9.30 -9.86 0.91
C ARG A 4 10.65 -10.47 0.55
N ILE A 5 11.55 -9.62 0.09
CA ILE A 5 12.91 -10.04 -0.29
C ILE A 5 13.66 -10.69 0.89
N ALA A 6 13.39 -10.24 2.11
CA ALA A 6 14.02 -10.75 3.34
C ALA A 6 13.58 -12.19 3.69
N ASP A 7 12.46 -12.67 3.15
CA ASP A 7 11.93 -14.01 3.45
C ASP A 7 12.55 -15.12 2.57
N GLY A 8 13.35 -14.73 1.58
CA GLY A 8 13.94 -15.65 0.62
C GLY A 8 12.95 -16.20 -0.42
N PRO A 9 13.43 -17.00 -1.38
CA PRO A 9 12.59 -17.61 -2.41
C PRO A 9 11.72 -18.73 -1.82
N ALA A 10 10.53 -18.93 -2.39
CA ALA A 10 9.69 -20.05 -2.02
C ALA A 10 10.32 -21.39 -2.45
N PRO A 11 10.14 -22.48 -1.68
CA PRO A 11 10.68 -23.80 -2.04
C PRO A 11 10.12 -24.36 -3.35
N THR A 12 8.90 -23.97 -3.71
CA THR A 12 8.23 -24.39 -4.94
C THR A 12 7.49 -23.21 -5.58
N PRO A 13 7.27 -23.23 -6.92
CA PRO A 13 6.49 -22.20 -7.60
C PRO A 13 5.06 -22.04 -7.06
N ALA A 14 4.42 -23.14 -6.64
CA ALA A 14 3.08 -23.13 -6.07
C ALA A 14 3.01 -22.42 -4.71
N GLN A 15 4.13 -22.33 -3.99
CA GLN A 15 4.23 -21.64 -2.71
C GLN A 15 4.71 -20.19 -2.84
N ALA A 16 5.12 -19.76 -4.03
CA ALA A 16 5.56 -18.39 -4.28
C ALA A 16 4.44 -17.37 -3.99
N ALA A 17 4.83 -16.16 -3.58
CA ALA A 17 3.89 -15.07 -3.39
C ALA A 17 3.21 -14.71 -4.72
N GLY A 18 1.90 -14.50 -4.68
CA GLY A 18 1.14 -14.08 -5.86
C GLY A 18 1.57 -12.71 -6.39
N LYS A 19 1.46 -12.50 -7.71
CA LYS A 19 1.84 -11.24 -8.37
C LYS A 19 1.09 -10.03 -7.79
N TRP A 20 -0.19 -10.18 -7.48
CA TRP A 20 -1.09 -9.11 -7.05
C TRP A 20 -1.31 -9.07 -5.53
N GLY A 21 -0.55 -9.85 -4.77
CA GLY A 21 -0.80 -10.10 -3.36
C GLY A 21 -0.99 -11.58 -3.10
N ASP A 22 -1.18 -11.93 -1.84
CA ASP A 22 -1.26 -13.30 -1.38
C ASP A 22 -2.28 -13.41 -0.23
N TYR A 23 -2.92 -14.57 -0.10
CA TYR A 23 -3.91 -14.83 0.96
C TYR A 23 -3.28 -15.16 2.32
N ARG A 24 -1.95 -15.32 2.38
CA ARG A 24 -1.18 -15.60 3.60
C ARG A 24 -0.79 -14.29 4.30
N ASN A 25 0.09 -14.39 5.31
CA ASN A 25 0.56 -13.25 6.11
C ASN A 25 1.49 -12.31 5.32
N CYS A 26 0.93 -11.53 4.38
CA CYS A 26 1.63 -10.65 3.46
C CYS A 26 0.87 -9.34 3.26
N ASP A 27 1.59 -8.24 3.00
CA ASP A 27 0.99 -6.95 2.67
C ASP A 27 0.73 -6.77 1.17
N THR A 28 -0.02 -5.72 0.85
CA THR A 28 -0.38 -5.36 -0.52
C THR A 28 0.81 -4.79 -1.29
N PRO A 29 1.20 -5.37 -2.45
CA PRO A 29 2.25 -4.79 -3.27
C PRO A 29 1.75 -3.52 -3.97
N LEU A 30 2.66 -2.57 -4.21
CA LEU A 30 2.34 -1.28 -4.84
C LEU A 30 1.54 -1.39 -6.13
N ARG A 31 1.83 -2.41 -6.95
CA ARG A 31 1.12 -2.62 -8.22
C ARG A 31 -0.37 -2.82 -8.04
N THR A 32 -0.80 -3.42 -6.93
CA THR A 32 -2.20 -3.68 -6.62
C THR A 32 -2.89 -2.40 -6.21
N LEU A 33 -2.25 -1.57 -5.39
CA LEU A 33 -2.72 -0.22 -5.06
C LEU A 33 -2.89 0.64 -6.33
N GLU A 34 -1.88 0.70 -7.19
CA GLU A 34 -1.98 1.48 -8.44
C GLU A 34 -3.04 0.93 -9.38
N HIS A 35 -3.17 -0.41 -9.50
CA HIS A 35 -4.19 -1.02 -10.33
C HIS A 35 -5.61 -0.73 -9.82
N MET A 36 -5.81 -0.78 -8.50
CA MET A 36 -7.06 -0.36 -7.85
C MET A 36 -7.39 1.11 -8.18
N LEU A 37 -6.43 2.02 -7.98
CA LEU A 37 -6.65 3.44 -8.25
C LEU A 37 -6.99 3.70 -9.72
N ARG A 38 -6.26 3.08 -10.67
CA ARG A 38 -6.58 3.16 -12.11
C ARG A 38 -7.98 2.64 -12.40
N HIS A 39 -8.36 1.52 -11.79
CA HIS A 39 -9.68 0.94 -12.00
C HIS A 39 -10.78 1.89 -11.54
N ILE A 40 -10.73 2.34 -10.28
CA ILE A 40 -11.77 3.19 -9.69
C ILE A 40 -11.91 4.50 -10.48
N THR A 41 -10.80 5.15 -10.82
CA THR A 41 -10.83 6.44 -11.54
C THR A 41 -11.30 6.31 -12.98
N SER A 42 -11.16 5.13 -13.59
CA SER A 42 -11.70 4.85 -14.94
C SER A 42 -13.17 4.46 -14.95
N ARG A 43 -13.75 4.06 -13.82
CA ARG A 43 -15.10 3.46 -13.73
C ARG A 43 -16.10 4.30 -12.96
N HIS A 44 -15.64 5.21 -12.12
CA HIS A 44 -16.49 5.96 -11.22
C HIS A 44 -16.15 7.45 -11.26
N LYS A 45 -17.21 8.28 -11.19
CA LYS A 45 -17.07 9.69 -10.82
C LYS A 45 -16.92 9.76 -9.32
N ILE A 46 -15.90 10.47 -8.85
CA ILE A 46 -15.55 10.57 -7.43
C ILE A 46 -15.64 12.04 -7.05
N ASP A 47 -16.50 12.39 -6.09
CA ASP A 47 -16.61 13.76 -5.60
C ASP A 47 -15.58 14.05 -4.50
N TYR A 48 -15.25 13.05 -3.67
CA TYR A 48 -14.18 13.11 -2.68
C TYR A 48 -13.73 11.71 -2.24
N VAL A 49 -12.60 11.62 -1.54
CA VAL A 49 -12.05 10.39 -0.96
C VAL A 49 -11.80 10.58 0.53
N LEU A 50 -12.19 9.59 1.33
CA LEU A 50 -11.74 9.44 2.71
C LEU A 50 -10.60 8.42 2.74
N TRP A 51 -9.46 8.80 3.32
CA TRP A 51 -8.28 7.93 3.38
C TRP A 51 -7.83 7.74 4.82
N THR A 52 -8.13 6.58 5.40
CA THR A 52 -8.08 6.38 6.85
C THR A 52 -6.76 5.79 7.38
N GLY A 53 -5.62 6.09 6.73
CA GLY A 53 -4.30 5.70 7.23
C GLY A 53 -3.92 4.23 7.00
N ASP A 54 -3.06 3.70 7.87
CA ASP A 54 -2.43 2.37 7.80
C ASP A 54 -1.72 2.11 6.47
N ILE A 55 -0.78 3.00 6.19
CA ILE A 55 0.09 2.96 5.00
C ILE A 55 1.28 2.01 5.20
N PRO A 56 1.97 2.03 6.36
CA PRO A 56 3.12 1.17 6.57
C PRO A 56 2.81 -0.32 6.56
N PRO A 57 3.76 -1.15 6.08
CA PRO A 57 3.62 -2.59 6.19
C PRO A 57 3.63 -3.07 7.65
N HIS A 58 3.17 -4.30 7.90
CA HIS A 58 3.23 -4.94 9.23
C HIS A 58 4.61 -5.56 9.51
N ASP A 59 5.68 -4.86 9.16
CA ASP A 59 7.06 -5.24 9.39
C ASP A 59 7.73 -4.40 10.49
N VAL A 60 6.94 -4.05 11.51
CA VAL A 60 7.27 -3.15 12.62
C VAL A 60 8.61 -3.41 13.33
N TRP A 61 9.13 -4.63 13.24
CA TRP A 61 10.46 -4.98 13.78
C TRP A 61 11.63 -4.41 12.96
N ASN A 62 11.37 -3.93 11.75
CA ASN A 62 12.37 -3.43 10.80
C ASN A 62 11.90 -2.13 10.15
N THR A 63 11.49 -1.18 10.99
CA THR A 63 10.94 0.11 10.57
C THR A 63 11.65 1.26 11.27
N THR A 64 11.93 2.34 10.54
CA THR A 64 12.47 3.59 11.11
C THR A 64 11.57 4.78 10.78
N ARG A 65 11.57 5.80 11.65
CA ARG A 65 10.78 7.02 11.44
C ARG A 65 11.01 7.69 10.07
N PRO A 66 12.25 7.83 9.56
CA PRO A 66 12.48 8.39 8.23
C PRO A 66 11.85 7.55 7.10
N GLU A 67 11.82 6.22 7.24
CA GLU A 67 11.18 5.33 6.27
C GLU A 67 9.67 5.48 6.26
N GLN A 68 9.05 5.60 7.44
CA GLN A 68 7.62 5.87 7.59
C GLN A 68 7.21 7.17 6.91
N VAL A 69 7.95 8.26 7.19
CA VAL A 69 7.71 9.57 6.56
C VAL A 69 7.90 9.49 5.04
N ARG A 70 8.93 8.77 4.57
CA ARG A 70 9.14 8.56 3.13
C ARG A 70 7.97 7.82 2.49
N LEU A 71 7.46 6.77 3.13
CA LEU A 71 6.36 5.97 2.61
C LEU A 71 5.05 6.77 2.58
N LEU A 72 4.77 7.54 3.63
CA LEU A 72 3.64 8.47 3.68
C LEU A 72 3.69 9.45 2.51
N HIS A 73 4.84 10.09 2.25
CA HIS A 73 5.00 10.98 1.09
C HIS A 73 4.83 10.25 -0.23
N TYR A 74 5.36 9.02 -0.34
CA TYR A 74 5.29 8.23 -1.56
C TYR A 74 3.85 7.86 -1.92
N VAL A 75 3.09 7.32 -0.97
CA VAL A 75 1.70 6.93 -1.20
C VAL A 75 0.80 8.16 -1.40
N SER A 76 1.05 9.25 -0.68
CA SER A 76 0.35 10.52 -0.91
C SER A 76 0.53 11.03 -2.34
N ARG A 77 1.74 10.94 -2.91
CA ARG A 77 2.00 11.33 -4.32
C ARG A 77 1.30 10.41 -5.31
N ILE A 78 1.17 9.12 -5.00
CA ILE A 78 0.42 8.18 -5.84
C ILE A 78 -1.06 8.57 -5.85
N LEU A 79 -1.65 8.83 -4.69
CA LEU A 79 -3.04 9.30 -4.61
C LEU A 79 -3.23 10.60 -5.39
N GLN A 80 -2.38 11.60 -5.21
CA GLN A 80 -2.45 12.86 -5.96
C GLN A 80 -2.36 12.67 -7.47
N ARG A 81 -1.51 11.76 -7.95
CA ARG A 81 -1.37 11.45 -9.38
C ARG A 81 -2.63 10.79 -9.95
N HIS A 82 -3.24 9.88 -9.19
CA HIS A 82 -4.41 9.13 -9.66
C HIS A 82 -5.73 9.85 -9.44
N LEU A 83 -5.80 10.81 -8.52
CA LEU A 83 -7.00 11.55 -8.15
C LEU A 83 -6.84 13.06 -8.41
N PRO A 84 -6.46 13.49 -9.64
CA PRO A 84 -6.21 14.90 -9.92
C PRO A 84 -7.49 15.73 -9.73
N GLY A 85 -7.41 16.77 -8.91
CA GLY A 85 -8.53 17.68 -8.62
C GLY A 85 -9.63 17.12 -7.71
N ILE A 86 -9.53 15.85 -7.28
CA ILE A 86 -10.47 15.25 -6.33
C ILE A 86 -9.95 15.50 -4.90
N PRO A 87 -10.75 16.10 -4.01
CA PRO A 87 -10.39 16.26 -2.61
C PRO A 87 -10.16 14.91 -1.91
N VAL A 88 -9.02 14.76 -1.24
CA VAL A 88 -8.69 13.60 -0.40
C VAL A 88 -8.58 14.07 1.05
N TYR A 89 -9.36 13.47 1.94
CA TYR A 89 -9.39 13.78 3.37
C TYR A 89 -8.74 12.63 4.16
N PRO A 90 -7.48 12.80 4.61
CA PRO A 90 -6.77 11.76 5.31
C PRO A 90 -7.08 11.73 6.82
N ALA A 91 -6.99 10.55 7.42
CA ALA A 91 -6.85 10.35 8.86
C ALA A 91 -5.63 9.44 9.11
N LEU A 92 -5.00 9.58 10.28
CA LEU A 92 -3.88 8.73 10.68
C LEU A 92 -4.41 7.41 11.23
N GLY A 93 -3.84 6.31 10.79
CA GLY A 93 -4.01 4.98 11.38
C GLY A 93 -2.96 4.76 12.48
N ASN A 94 -2.97 3.56 13.06
CA ASN A 94 -2.04 3.23 14.14
C ASN A 94 -0.67 2.81 13.62
N HIS A 95 -0.56 2.36 12.37
CA HIS A 95 0.72 1.96 11.79
C HIS A 95 1.63 3.14 11.42
N GLU A 96 1.12 4.37 11.32
CA GLU A 96 1.91 5.56 11.00
C GLU A 96 2.99 5.91 12.04
N SER A 97 2.82 5.48 13.30
CA SER A 97 3.77 5.70 14.39
C SER A 97 4.45 4.43 14.91
N ALA A 98 4.17 3.28 14.28
CA ALA A 98 4.74 2.00 14.65
C ALA A 98 6.25 1.94 14.34
#